data_AF-A0AAW6X6T4-F1
#
_entry.id   AF-A0AAW6X6T4-F1
#
_cell.length_a   1.000
_cell.length_b   1.000
_cell.length_c   1.000
_cell.angle_alpha   90.00
_cell.angle_beta   90.00
_cell.angle_gamma   90.00
#
_symmetry.space_group_name_H-M   'P 1'
#
loop_
_entity.id
_entity.type
_entity.pdbx_description
1 polymer ?
#
loop_
_entity_poly.entity_id
_entity_poly.type
_entity_poly.pdbx_seq_one_letter_code
_entity_poly.pdbx_strand_id
1 'polypeptide(L)'
;MKELNTAEIEIVSGAGIISDTASFVSGFAGDVIIDTVKLANDALNTRLISSVGQGFNAIGFGLGAVHNVADSLGYAAFKSVAAVGSLLGGDASRIEYHYEKEWGA
;
A
#
# COMPACT_ATOMS: atom_id res chain seq x y z
N MET A 1 39.68 -19.42 14.53
CA MET A 1 38.63 -19.29 13.48
C MET A 1 38.66 -20.57 12.66
N LYS A 2 37.51 -21.19 12.40
CA LYS A 2 37.42 -22.37 11.52
C LYS A 2 37.20 -21.85 10.09
N GLU A 3 38.06 -22.19 9.16
CA GLU A 3 37.83 -21.89 7.74
C GLU A 3 36.76 -22.83 7.18
N LEU A 4 35.88 -22.29 6.35
CA LEU A 4 34.83 -23.05 5.68
C LEU A 4 35.46 -23.89 4.57
N ASN A 5 35.01 -25.13 4.43
CA ASN A 5 35.34 -25.94 3.27
C ASN A 5 34.52 -25.50 2.05
N THR A 6 34.92 -25.95 0.86
CA THR A 6 34.28 -25.57 -0.41
C THR A 6 32.76 -25.83 -0.43
N ALA A 7 32.27 -26.90 0.20
CA ALA A 7 30.85 -27.20 0.27
C ALA A 7 30.09 -26.26 1.21
N GLU A 8 30.70 -25.89 2.35
CA GLU A 8 30.13 -24.89 3.26
C GLU A 8 30.07 -23.51 2.57
N ILE A 9 31.07 -23.14 1.78
CA ILE A 9 31.09 -21.89 0.99
C ILE A 9 29.97 -21.89 -0.06
N GLU A 10 29.79 -22.98 -0.79
CA GLU A 10 28.76 -23.10 -1.83
C GLU A 10 27.34 -22.98 -1.24
N ILE A 11 27.10 -23.59 -0.09
CA ILE A 11 25.82 -23.49 0.64
C ILE A 11 25.56 -22.06 1.11
N VAL A 12 26.55 -21.40 1.72
CA VAL A 12 26.42 -20.02 2.21
C VAL A 12 26.20 -19.05 1.05
N SER A 13 26.94 -19.21 -0.04
CA SER A 13 26.82 -18.37 -1.24
C SER A 13 25.48 -18.56 -1.94
N GLY A 14 25.02 -19.81 -2.07
CA GLY A 14 23.71 -20.13 -2.64
C GLY A 14 22.54 -19.61 -1.79
N ALA A 15 22.64 -19.72 -0.47
CA ALA A 15 21.64 -19.16 0.45
C ALA A 15 21.55 -17.64 0.34
N GLY A 16 22.68 -16.94 0.16
CA GLY A 16 22.70 -15.50 -0.11
C GLY A 16 21.99 -15.13 -1.40
N ILE A 17 22.30 -15.81 -2.50
CA ILE A 17 21.66 -15.57 -3.82
C ILE A 17 20.15 -15.84 -3.76
N ILE A 18 19.72 -16.92 -3.11
CA ILE A 18 18.31 -17.25 -2.95
C ILE A 18 17.60 -16.21 -2.09
N SER A 19 18.24 -15.76 -1.00
CA SER A 19 17.72 -14.72 -0.12
C SER A 19 17.54 -13.39 -0.86
N ASP A 20 18.55 -12.97 -1.63
CA ASP A 20 18.50 -11.72 -2.40
C ASP A 20 17.45 -11.78 -3.51
N THR A 21 17.35 -12.91 -4.20
CA THR A 21 16.33 -13.14 -5.23
C THR A 21 14.93 -13.15 -4.62
N ALA A 22 14.74 -13.81 -3.47
CA ALA A 22 13.47 -13.83 -2.77
C ALA A 22 13.06 -12.43 -2.28
N SER A 23 14.01 -11.65 -1.75
CA SER A 23 13.79 -10.27 -1.31
C SER A 23 13.47 -9.34 -2.49
N PHE A 24 14.08 -9.55 -3.65
CA PHE A 24 13.78 -8.79 -4.87
C PHE A 24 12.36 -9.11 -5.36
N VAL A 25 11.99 -10.39 -5.44
CA VAL A 25 10.66 -10.83 -5.90
C VAL A 25 9.57 -10.38 -4.92
N SER A 26 9.79 -10.49 -3.61
CA SER A 26 8.84 -10.00 -2.62
C SER A 26 8.71 -8.48 -2.70
N GLY A 27 9.82 -7.75 -2.82
CA GLY A 27 9.82 -6.29 -2.95
C GLY A 27 9.03 -5.83 -4.17
N PHE A 28 9.24 -6.47 -5.32
CA PHE A 28 8.47 -6.21 -6.54
C PHE A 28 6.97 -6.48 -6.35
N ALA A 29 6.60 -7.61 -5.75
CA ALA A 29 5.20 -7.92 -5.46
C ALA A 29 4.58 -6.91 -4.47
N GLY A 30 5.35 -6.49 -3.47
CA GLY A 30 4.99 -5.44 -2.52
C GLY A 30 4.72 -4.12 -3.22
N ASP A 31 5.62 -3.69 -4.12
CA ASP A 31 5.47 -2.46 -4.88
C ASP A 31 4.26 -2.48 -5.81
N VAL A 32 3.95 -3.61 -6.47
CA VAL A 32 2.73 -3.74 -7.29
C VAL A 32 1.47 -3.56 -6.46
N ILE A 33 1.44 -4.11 -5.23
CA ILE A 33 0.31 -3.94 -4.31
C ILE A 33 0.20 -2.47 -3.89
N ILE A 34 1.30 -1.83 -3.50
CA ILE A 34 1.33 -0.42 -3.14
C ILE A 34 0.87 0.46 -4.31
N ASP A 35 1.36 0.21 -5.52
CA ASP A 35 0.99 0.97 -6.72
C ASP A 35 -0.50 0.82 -7.04
N THR A 36 -1.07 -0.35 -6.80
CA THR A 36 -2.52 -0.59 -6.96
C THR A 36 -3.32 0.24 -5.95
N VAL A 37 -2.92 0.25 -4.68
CA VAL A 37 -3.58 1.06 -3.64
C VAL A 37 -3.42 2.56 -3.94
N LYS A 38 -2.22 2.97 -4.36
CA LYS A 38 -1.93 4.34 -4.78
C LYS A 38 -2.83 4.76 -5.94
N LEU A 39 -2.91 3.97 -7.00
CA LEU A 39 -3.73 4.27 -8.17
C LEU A 39 -5.21 4.44 -7.80
N ALA A 40 -5.73 3.58 -6.93
CA ALA A 40 -7.10 3.69 -6.44
C ALA A 40 -7.33 5.01 -5.69
N ASN A 41 -6.42 5.39 -4.77
CA ASN A 41 -6.54 6.64 -4.02
C ASN A 41 -6.33 7.87 -4.90
N ASP A 42 -5.35 7.85 -5.82
CA ASP A 42 -5.11 8.91 -6.79
C ASP A 42 -6.35 9.12 -7.69
N ALA A 43 -7.04 8.04 -8.09
CA ALA A 43 -8.28 8.10 -8.85
C ALA A 43 -9.44 8.73 -8.05
N LEU A 44 -9.64 8.32 -6.79
CA LEU A 44 -10.65 8.93 -5.90
C LEU A 44 -10.35 10.41 -5.63
N ASN A 45 -9.06 10.77 -5.53
CA ASN A 45 -8.57 12.13 -5.36
C ASN A 45 -8.72 13.01 -6.61
N THR A 46 -9.06 12.45 -7.77
CA THR A 46 -9.35 13.27 -8.94
C THR A 46 -10.58 14.16 -8.69
N ARG A 47 -10.55 15.39 -9.23
CA ARG A 47 -11.66 16.34 -9.08
C ARG A 47 -13.00 15.75 -9.54
N LEU A 48 -12.99 14.92 -10.58
CA LEU A 48 -14.20 14.33 -11.12
C LEU A 48 -14.86 13.36 -10.13
N ILE A 49 -14.09 12.45 -9.55
CA ILE A 49 -14.62 11.45 -8.60
C ILE A 49 -14.91 12.08 -7.24
N SER A 50 -13.96 12.84 -6.68
CA SER A 50 -14.13 13.52 -5.38
C SER A 50 -15.30 14.51 -5.40
N SER A 51 -15.66 15.11 -6.55
CA SER A 51 -16.83 16.01 -6.62
C SER A 51 -18.16 15.35 -6.25
N VAL A 52 -18.30 14.03 -6.45
CA VAL A 52 -19.51 13.29 -6.06
C VAL A 52 -19.65 13.25 -4.55
N GLY A 53 -18.55 12.91 -3.87
CA GLY A 53 -18.46 12.92 -2.41
C GLY A 53 -18.66 14.30 -1.80
N GLN A 54 -18.01 15.32 -2.37
CA GLN A 54 -18.20 16.71 -1.97
C GLN A 54 -19.66 17.17 -2.18
N GLY A 55 -20.33 16.68 -3.22
CA GLY A 55 -21.76 16.89 -3.42
C GLY A 55 -22.61 16.30 -2.29
N PHE A 56 -22.29 15.10 -1.82
CA PHE A 56 -22.95 14.48 -0.65
C PHE A 56 -22.68 15.27 0.63
N ASN A 57 -21.46 15.77 0.83
CA ASN A 57 -21.12 16.64 1.95
C ASN A 57 -21.94 17.94 1.92
N ALA A 58 -22.16 18.52 0.74
CA ALA A 58 -22.89 19.79 0.56
C ALA A 58 -24.41 19.67 0.80
N ILE A 59 -25.02 18.50 0.56
CA ILE A 59 -26.46 18.28 0.79
C ILE A 59 -26.81 18.24 2.29
N GLY A 60 -25.82 18.00 3.17
CA GLY A 60 -26.00 18.02 4.61
C GLY A 60 -26.61 16.73 5.19
N PHE A 61 -27.20 16.85 6.39
CA PHE A 61 -27.50 15.75 7.33
C PHE A 61 -28.00 14.44 6.65
N GLY A 62 -27.21 13.38 6.82
CA GLY A 62 -27.45 12.05 6.25
C GLY A 62 -26.40 11.67 5.20
N LEU A 63 -26.30 12.41 4.10
CA LEU A 63 -25.44 12.03 2.97
C LEU A 63 -23.95 12.30 3.22
N GLY A 64 -23.61 13.40 3.91
CA GLY A 64 -22.22 13.65 4.33
C GLY A 64 -21.71 12.59 5.32
N ALA A 65 -22.60 12.06 6.18
CA ALA A 65 -22.25 10.96 7.08
C ALA A 65 -22.06 9.64 6.33
N VAL A 66 -22.92 9.36 5.34
CA VAL A 66 -22.74 8.19 4.44
C VAL A 66 -21.42 8.29 3.69
N HIS A 67 -21.07 9.47 3.21
CA HIS A 67 -19.81 9.70 2.52
C HIS A 67 -18.60 9.47 3.43
N ASN A 68 -18.59 10.09 4.62
CA ASN A 68 -17.53 9.88 5.59
C ASN A 68 -17.37 8.40 6.00
N VAL A 69 -18.48 7.66 6.17
CA VAL A 69 -18.43 6.21 6.46
C VAL A 69 -17.85 5.43 5.29
N ALA A 70 -18.24 5.75 4.06
CA ALA A 70 -17.70 5.10 2.87
C ALA A 70 -16.18 5.33 2.74
N ASP A 71 -15.73 6.57 2.92
CA ASP A 71 -14.30 6.90 2.87
C ASP A 71 -13.53 6.23 4.02
N SER A 72 -14.11 6.18 5.23
CA SER A 72 -13.49 5.52 6.39
C SER A 72 -13.29 4.02 6.15
N LEU A 73 -14.30 3.34 5.59
CA LEU A 73 -14.22 1.93 5.25
C LEU A 73 -13.21 1.68 4.13
N GLY A 74 -13.22 2.53 3.10
CA GLY A 74 -12.21 2.50 2.03
C GLY A 74 -10.80 2.69 2.59
N TYR A 75 -10.61 3.64 3.48
CA TYR A 75 -9.34 3.91 4.14
C TYR A 75 -8.82 2.72 4.94
N ALA A 76 -9.67 2.08 5.75
CA ALA A 76 -9.30 0.89 6.50
C ALA A 76 -8.91 -0.27 5.56
N ALA A 77 -9.66 -0.47 4.47
CA ALA A 77 -9.34 -1.48 3.47
C ALA A 77 -8.00 -1.18 2.77
N PHE A 78 -7.79 0.06 2.32
CA PHE A 78 -6.55 0.46 1.66
C PHE A 78 -5.33 0.36 2.57
N LYS A 79 -5.42 0.78 3.84
CA LYS A 79 -4.33 0.61 4.82
C LYS A 79 -4.02 -0.86 5.07
N SER A 80 -5.03 -1.72 5.11
CA SER A 80 -4.84 -3.17 5.29
C SER A 80 -4.10 -3.79 4.11
N VAL A 81 -4.50 -3.45 2.88
CA VAL A 81 -3.81 -3.92 1.66
C VAL A 81 -2.41 -3.33 1.55
N ALA A 82 -2.24 -2.05 1.85
CA ALA A 82 -0.92 -1.41 1.88
C ALA A 82 0.01 -2.02 2.93
N ALA A 83 -0.51 -2.42 4.10
CA ALA A 83 0.27 -3.13 5.11
C ALA A 83 0.80 -4.47 4.59
N VAL A 84 0.01 -5.21 3.80
CA VAL A 84 0.48 -6.43 3.11
C VAL A 84 1.58 -6.09 2.09
N GLY A 85 1.39 -5.03 1.30
CA GLY A 85 2.41 -4.54 0.36
C GLY A 85 3.72 -4.18 1.05
N SER A 86 3.65 -3.47 2.17
CA SER A 86 4.81 -3.11 2.98
C SER A 86 5.50 -4.29 3.64
N LEU A 87 4.74 -5.28 4.10
CA LEU A 87 5.31 -6.52 4.63
C LEU A 87 6.11 -7.28 3.57
N LEU A 88 5.72 -7.19 2.30
CA LEU A 88 6.44 -7.78 1.18
C LEU A 88 7.64 -6.95 0.73
N GLY A 89 7.82 -5.73 1.25
CA GLY A 89 8.95 -4.85 0.95
C GLY A 89 8.60 -3.61 0.13
N GLY A 90 7.31 -3.35 -0.14
CA GLY A 90 6.87 -2.16 -0.87
C GLY A 90 6.79 -0.89 -0.01
N ASP A 91 6.97 0.28 -0.64
CA ASP A 91 6.98 1.56 0.05
C ASP A 91 5.59 2.25 0.11
N ALA A 92 4.87 2.08 1.22
CA ALA A 92 3.55 2.68 1.42
C ALA A 92 3.56 4.21 1.64
N SER A 93 4.71 4.85 1.83
CA SER A 93 4.79 6.32 1.98
C SER A 93 4.40 7.08 0.70
N ARG A 94 4.36 6.36 -0.43
CA ARG A 94 3.97 6.88 -1.75
C ARG A 94 2.46 7.09 -1.92
N ILE A 95 1.65 6.58 -0.97
CA ILE A 95 0.19 6.63 -1.02
C ILE A 95 -0.31 7.91 -0.32
N GLU A 96 -0.97 8.79 -1.07
CA GLU A 96 -1.80 9.87 -0.51
C GLU A 96 -3.24 9.36 -0.37
N TYR A 97 -3.64 8.97 0.84
CA TYR A 97 -4.96 8.35 1.03
C TYR A 97 -6.09 9.36 0.81
N HIS A 98 -7.15 8.93 0.11
CA HIS A 98 -8.30 9.77 -0.19
C HIS A 98 -8.96 10.33 1.08
N TYR A 99 -9.17 9.47 2.07
CA TYR A 99 -9.72 9.87 3.36
C TYR A 99 -8.88 10.93 4.08
N GLU A 100 -7.55 10.75 4.16
CA GLU A 100 -6.66 11.70 4.82
C GLU A 100 -6.68 13.06 4.11
N LYS A 101 -6.71 13.06 2.77
CA LYS A 101 -6.80 14.27 1.95
C LYS A 101 -8.12 15.02 2.16
N GLU A 102 -9.24 14.31 2.24
CA GLU A 102 -10.57 14.91 2.35
C GLU A 102 -10.91 15.35 3.78
N TRP A 103 -10.45 14.60 4.78
CA TRP A 103 -10.86 14.78 6.19
C TRP A 103 -9.74 15.27 7.12
N GLY A 104 -8.50 15.37 6.64
CA GLY A 104 -7.35 15.92 7.40
C GLY A 104 -6.88 15.04 8.56
N ALA A 105 -7.08 13.73 8.45
CA ALA A 105 -6.69 12.73 9.45
C ALA A 105 -5.19 12.37 9.42
#